data_AF-A0A6B2V838-F1
#
_entry.id   AF-A0A6B2V838-F1
#
_cell.length_a   1.000
_cell.length_b   1.000
_cell.length_c   1.000
_cell.angle_alpha   90.00
_cell.angle_beta   90.00
_cell.angle_gamma   90.00
#
_symmetry.space_group_name_H-M   'P 1'
#
loop_
_entity.id
_entity.type
_entity.pdbx_description
1 polymer ?
#
loop_
_entity_poly.entity_id
_entity_poly.type
_entity_poly.pdbx_seq_one_letter_code
_entity_poly.pdbx_strand_id
1 'polypeptide(L)'
;MVHVQVRQASGDDNPVASLARLCVTYQEFARAEPDVYAVMLGGSRPAGFEFTADDRVMGLDVLRIPHAAIRRCMAAGRFREGDSSLLAWQLWCQMHGLAQLEAAGYFVGRHGADETLNGLLRDFAVASGDRPQAAERSVSAAS
;
A
#
# COMPACT_ATOMS: atom_id res chain seq x y z
N MET A 1 3.62 21.87 -4.84
CA MET A 1 2.74 21.44 -3.74
C MET A 1 1.55 20.73 -4.35
N VAL A 2 1.68 19.42 -4.59
CA VAL A 2 0.58 18.61 -5.13
C VAL A 2 -0.33 18.25 -3.95
N HIS A 3 -1.50 18.87 -3.89
CA HIS A 3 -2.55 18.43 -2.97
C HIS A 3 -3.09 17.09 -3.48
N VAL A 4 -2.61 15.98 -2.92
CA VAL A 4 -3.29 14.69 -3.06
C VAL A 4 -4.60 14.80 -2.28
N GLN A 5 -5.69 15.12 -2.98
CA GLN A 5 -7.02 15.02 -2.41
C GLN A 5 -7.40 13.54 -2.33
N VAL A 6 -7.28 12.95 -1.14
CA VAL A 6 -7.91 11.67 -0.82
C VAL A 6 -9.41 11.89 -0.82
N ARG A 7 -10.04 11.65 -1.96
CA ARG A 7 -11.50 11.68 -2.10
C ARG A 7 -12.06 10.55 -1.23
N GLN A 8 -12.83 10.90 -0.20
CA GLN A 8 -13.57 9.91 0.58
C GLN A 8 -14.53 9.19 -0.37
N ALA A 9 -14.25 7.92 -0.65
CA ALA A 9 -15.13 7.04 -1.41
C ALA A 9 -16.44 6.88 -0.64
N SER A 10 -17.53 7.36 -1.25
CA SER A 10 -18.91 7.30 -0.77
C SER A 10 -19.28 5.90 -0.26
N GLY A 11 -20.18 5.83 0.71
CA GLY A 11 -20.42 4.68 1.60
C GLY A 11 -20.91 3.35 1.00
N ASP A 12 -20.74 3.10 -0.30
CA ASP A 12 -21.13 1.84 -0.96
C ASP A 12 -20.03 1.26 -1.88
N ASP A 13 -18.79 1.80 -1.80
CA ASP A 13 -17.66 1.25 -2.55
C ASP A 13 -17.05 0.04 -1.84
N ASN A 14 -16.83 -1.05 -2.59
CA ASN A 14 -16.14 -2.26 -2.16
C ASN A 14 -14.84 -1.90 -1.39
N PRO A 15 -14.75 -2.18 -0.08
CA PRO A 15 -13.67 -1.67 0.75
C PRO A 15 -12.32 -2.30 0.39
N VAL A 16 -12.31 -3.56 -0.06
CA VAL A 16 -11.10 -4.25 -0.51
C VAL A 16 -10.59 -3.64 -1.82
N ALA A 17 -11.48 -3.30 -2.75
CA ALA A 17 -11.09 -2.60 -3.98
C ALA A 17 -10.55 -1.19 -3.68
N SER A 18 -11.12 -0.50 -2.70
CA SER A 18 -10.63 0.81 -2.28
C SER A 18 -9.25 0.74 -1.61
N LEU A 19 -9.00 -0.28 -0.79
CA LEU A 19 -7.68 -0.56 -0.23
C LEU A 19 -6.66 -0.92 -1.33
N ALA A 20 -7.06 -1.72 -2.32
CA ALA A 20 -6.22 -2.05 -3.46
C ALA A 20 -5.85 -0.80 -4.27
N ARG A 21 -6.81 0.11 -4.54
CA ARG A 21 -6.53 1.39 -5.22
C ARG A 21 -5.54 2.26 -4.46
N LEU A 22 -5.62 2.30 -3.13
CA LEU A 22 -4.62 3.01 -2.30
C LEU A 22 -3.20 2.47 -2.55
N CYS A 23 -3.07 1.15 -2.68
CA CYS A 23 -1.80 0.48 -2.95
C CYS A 23 -1.28 0.73 -4.36
N VAL A 24 -2.18 0.74 -5.35
CA VAL A 24 -1.85 1.13 -6.74
C VAL A 24 -1.32 2.55 -6.78
N THR A 25 -2.04 3.51 -6.16
CA THR A 25 -1.61 4.91 -6.09
C THR A 25 -0.26 5.08 -5.39
N TYR A 26 0.05 4.25 -4.39
CA TYR A 26 1.38 4.23 -3.77
C TYR A 26 2.48 3.85 -4.78
N GLN A 27 2.27 2.80 -5.57
CA GLN A 27 3.24 2.37 -6.59
C GLN A 27 3.37 3.42 -7.71
N GLU A 28 2.26 4.03 -8.14
CA GLU A 28 2.26 5.14 -9.10
C GLU A 28 3.09 6.32 -8.60
N PHE A 29 2.93 6.71 -7.32
CA PHE A 29 3.75 7.75 -6.71
C PHE A 29 5.24 7.38 -6.70
N ALA A 30 5.58 6.15 -6.31
CA ALA A 30 6.97 5.69 -6.29
C ALA A 30 7.62 5.71 -7.69
N ARG A 31 6.85 5.41 -8.74
CA ARG A 31 7.30 5.50 -10.15
C ARG A 31 7.42 6.94 -10.64
N ALA A 32 6.48 7.81 -10.26
CA ALA A 32 6.43 9.19 -10.72
C ALA A 32 7.47 10.08 -10.04
N GLU A 33 7.81 9.80 -8.78
CA GLU A 33 8.67 10.63 -7.94
C GLU A 33 9.84 9.80 -7.33
N PRO A 34 10.68 9.15 -8.15
CA PRO A 34 11.66 8.16 -7.67
C PRO A 34 12.71 8.76 -6.73
N ASP A 35 13.14 10.01 -6.95
CA ASP A 35 14.12 10.69 -6.10
C ASP A 35 13.54 11.05 -4.72
N VAL A 36 12.29 11.53 -4.70
CA VAL A 36 11.56 11.82 -3.45
C VAL A 36 11.33 10.54 -2.67
N TYR A 37 10.90 9.49 -3.37
CA TYR A 37 10.71 8.16 -2.79
C TYR A 37 12.03 7.61 -2.21
N ALA A 38 13.15 7.73 -2.93
CA ALA A 38 14.46 7.27 -2.49
C ALA A 38 14.90 7.92 -1.17
N VAL A 39 14.70 9.24 -1.04
CA VAL A 39 15.05 10.01 0.18
C VAL A 39 14.11 9.70 1.35
N MET A 40 12.79 9.66 1.11
CA MET A 40 11.82 9.45 2.18
C MET A 40 11.76 8.00 2.67
N LEU A 41 11.94 7.04 1.77
CA LEU A 41 11.44 5.67 1.94
C LEU A 41 12.37 4.59 1.34
N GLY A 42 13.26 4.94 0.41
CA GLY A 42 14.13 4.02 -0.33
C GLY A 42 15.53 3.81 0.25
N GLY A 43 15.87 4.48 1.36
CA GLY A 43 17.14 4.27 2.08
C GLY A 43 18.31 5.13 1.56
N SER A 44 18.08 6.03 0.61
CA SER A 44 19.09 7.02 0.20
C SER A 44 19.18 8.12 1.25
N ARG A 45 20.37 8.33 1.79
CA ARG A 45 20.64 9.36 2.80
C ARG A 45 21.68 10.31 2.24
N PRO A 46 21.27 11.45 1.65
CA PRO A 46 22.21 12.48 1.22
C PRO A 46 23.18 12.80 2.37
N ALA A 47 24.46 13.02 2.05
CA ALA A 47 25.47 13.25 3.08
C ALA A 47 25.04 14.41 4.00
N GLY A 48 24.99 14.14 5.30
CA GLY A 48 24.55 15.11 6.32
C GLY A 48 23.04 15.19 6.56
N PHE A 49 22.22 14.37 5.87
CA PHE A 49 20.79 14.26 6.12
C PHE A 49 20.45 12.98 6.89
N GLU A 50 19.86 13.14 8.06
CA GLU A 50 19.35 12.06 8.90
C GLU A 50 18.02 12.46 9.52
N PHE A 51 16.99 11.64 9.31
CA PHE A 51 15.75 11.77 10.06
C PHE A 51 15.98 11.50 11.53
N THR A 52 15.53 12.43 12.39
CA THR A 52 15.46 12.25 13.83
C THR A 52 14.44 11.17 14.21
N ALA A 53 14.41 10.77 15.48
CA ALA A 53 13.36 9.88 15.98
C ALA A 53 11.96 10.52 15.81
N ASP A 54 11.86 11.83 16.06
CA ASP A 54 10.61 12.57 15.94
C ASP A 54 10.13 12.68 14.49
N ASP A 55 11.05 12.89 13.53
CA ASP A 55 10.72 12.88 12.11
C ASP A 55 10.16 11.52 11.67
N ARG A 56 10.71 10.42 12.19
CA ARG A 56 10.23 9.06 11.91
C ARG A 56 8.84 8.84 12.51
N VAL A 57 8.62 9.29 13.75
CA VAL A 57 7.29 9.21 14.40
C VAL A 57 6.26 10.02 13.63
N MET A 58 6.60 11.22 13.17
CA MET A 58 5.74 12.03 12.31
C MET A 58 5.45 11.33 10.98
N GLY A 59 6.47 10.69 10.40
CA GLY A 59 6.32 9.88 9.19
C GLY A 59 5.33 8.72 9.34
N LEU A 60 5.15 8.16 10.54
CA LEU A 60 4.18 7.09 10.80
C LEU A 60 2.73 7.54 10.64
N ASP A 61 2.44 8.84 10.63
CA ASP A 61 1.07 9.32 10.42
C ASP A 61 0.53 8.94 9.03
N VAL A 62 1.42 8.59 8.09
CA VAL A 62 1.06 8.01 6.79
C VAL A 62 0.28 6.69 6.93
N LEU A 63 0.55 5.91 7.99
CA LEU A 63 -0.12 4.64 8.25
C LEU A 63 -1.57 4.81 8.70
N ARG A 64 -1.99 6.02 9.08
CA ARG A 64 -3.38 6.31 9.46
C ARG A 64 -4.37 5.97 8.34
N ILE A 65 -3.99 6.20 7.08
CA ILE A 65 -4.84 5.95 5.91
C ILE A 65 -5.04 4.44 5.65
N PRO A 66 -3.99 3.61 5.47
CA PRO A 66 -4.16 2.18 5.30
C PRO A 66 -4.80 1.52 6.53
N HIS A 67 -4.49 1.99 7.74
CA HIS A 67 -5.16 1.54 8.97
C HIS A 67 -6.69 1.76 8.90
N ALA A 68 -7.13 2.95 8.51
CA ALA A 68 -8.55 3.24 8.34
C ALA A 68 -9.21 2.42 7.22
N ALA A 69 -8.51 2.20 6.10
CA ALA A 69 -9.01 1.38 5.00
C ALA A 69 -9.17 -0.10 5.42
N ILE A 70 -8.22 -0.66 6.14
CA ILE A 70 -8.29 -2.02 6.69
C ILE A 70 -9.46 -2.15 7.67
N ARG A 71 -9.67 -1.16 8.55
CA ARG A 71 -10.84 -1.14 9.44
C ARG A 71 -12.17 -1.12 8.68
N ARG A 72 -12.24 -0.46 7.52
CA ARG A 72 -13.43 -0.53 6.64
C ARG A 72 -13.63 -1.93 6.06
N CYS A 73 -12.55 -2.65 5.71
CA CYS A 73 -12.65 -4.05 5.28
C CYS A 73 -13.17 -4.96 6.41
N MET A 74 -12.71 -4.75 7.65
CA MET A 74 -13.20 -5.48 8.84
C MET A 74 -14.67 -5.17 9.11
N ALA A 75 -15.06 -3.89 9.17
CA ALA A 75 -16.43 -3.46 9.42
C ALA A 75 -17.43 -3.98 8.36
N ALA A 76 -16.98 -4.19 7.12
CA ALA A 76 -17.78 -4.79 6.05
C ALA A 76 -17.81 -6.33 6.08
N GLY A 77 -17.20 -6.96 7.10
CA GLY A 77 -17.08 -8.42 7.22
C GLY A 77 -16.22 -9.08 6.14
N ARG A 78 -15.42 -8.29 5.41
CA ARG A 78 -14.51 -8.82 4.37
C ARG A 78 -13.23 -9.33 5.00
N PHE A 79 -12.70 -8.65 6.00
CA PHE A 79 -11.56 -9.14 6.80
C PHE A 79 -12.06 -9.61 8.17
N ARG A 80 -11.31 -10.51 8.80
CA ARG A 80 -11.58 -10.90 10.19
C ARG A 80 -11.24 -9.74 11.12
N GLU A 81 -11.99 -9.63 12.21
CA GLU A 81 -11.64 -8.72 13.31
C GLU A 81 -10.25 -9.04 13.87
N GLY A 82 -9.45 -8.02 14.14
CA GLY A 82 -8.06 -8.19 14.59
C GLY A 82 -7.30 -6.87 14.68
N ASP A 83 -5.98 -6.98 14.80
CA ASP A 83 -5.10 -5.81 14.87
C ASP A 83 -4.89 -5.20 13.49
N SER A 84 -5.69 -4.19 13.16
CA SER A 84 -5.56 -3.43 11.91
C SER A 84 -4.24 -2.68 11.79
N SER A 85 -3.57 -2.35 12.90
CA SER A 85 -2.27 -1.68 12.89
C SER A 85 -1.20 -2.64 12.37
N LEU A 86 -1.17 -3.87 12.90
CA LEU A 86 -0.26 -4.91 12.41
C LEU A 86 -0.46 -5.19 10.91
N LEU A 87 -1.71 -5.31 10.46
CA LEU A 87 -2.01 -5.49 9.03
C LEU A 87 -1.54 -4.31 8.18
N ALA A 88 -1.67 -3.07 8.68
CA ALA A 88 -1.18 -1.89 7.99
C ALA A 88 0.34 -1.92 7.83
N TRP A 89 1.08 -2.31 8.87
CA TRP A 89 2.54 -2.51 8.81
C TRP A 89 2.94 -3.59 7.81
N GLN A 90 2.27 -4.74 7.81
CA GLN A 90 2.54 -5.81 6.85
C GLN A 90 2.29 -5.36 5.41
N LEU A 91 1.20 -4.63 5.17
CA LEU A 91 0.90 -4.07 3.86
C LEU A 91 1.95 -3.04 3.44
N TRP A 92 2.39 -2.19 4.37
CA TRP A 92 3.41 -1.19 4.12
C TRP A 92 4.75 -1.83 3.73
N CYS A 93 5.20 -2.87 4.43
CA CYS A 93 6.38 -3.64 4.06
C CYS A 93 6.29 -4.20 2.63
N GLN A 94 5.14 -4.75 2.23
CA GLN A 94 4.92 -5.27 0.88
C GLN A 94 5.01 -4.16 -0.18
N MET A 95 4.40 -3.00 0.08
CA MET A 95 4.42 -1.86 -0.84
C MET A 95 5.83 -1.29 -1.01
N HIS A 96 6.58 -1.19 0.08
CA HIS A 96 7.97 -0.76 0.05
C HIS A 96 8.86 -1.71 -0.73
N GLY A 97 8.80 -3.01 -0.42
CA GLY A 97 9.61 -4.02 -1.09
C GLY A 97 9.36 -4.05 -2.59
N LEU A 98 8.08 -3.99 -3.01
CA LEU A 98 7.73 -3.92 -4.42
C LEU A 98 8.31 -2.69 -5.10
N ALA A 99 8.07 -1.49 -4.55
CA ALA A 99 8.53 -0.23 -5.12
C ALA A 99 10.06 -0.16 -5.19
N GLN A 100 10.78 -0.64 -4.16
CA GLN A 100 12.23 -0.65 -4.14
C GLN A 100 12.80 -1.62 -5.19
N LEU A 101 12.23 -2.82 -5.31
CA LEU A 101 12.68 -3.79 -6.32
C LEU A 101 12.37 -3.33 -7.75
N GLU A 102 11.24 -2.66 -7.94
CA GLU A 102 10.87 -2.06 -9.21
C GLU A 102 11.82 -0.91 -9.60
N ALA A 103 12.04 0.04 -8.69
CA ALA A 103 12.96 1.16 -8.94
C ALA A 103 14.40 0.69 -9.20
N ALA A 104 14.83 -0.41 -8.57
CA ALA A 104 16.14 -1.01 -8.80
C ALA A 104 16.19 -1.93 -10.05
N GLY A 105 15.09 -2.08 -10.79
CA GLY A 105 15.05 -2.81 -12.06
C GLY A 105 15.14 -4.33 -11.91
N TYR A 106 14.70 -4.92 -10.79
CA TYR A 106 14.79 -6.37 -10.55
C TYR A 106 13.71 -7.21 -11.24
N PHE A 107 12.67 -6.59 -11.79
CA PHE A 107 11.61 -7.29 -12.55
C PHE A 107 12.04 -7.59 -13.99
N VAL A 108 13.10 -8.39 -14.16
CA VAL A 108 13.68 -8.80 -15.46
C VAL A 108 13.20 -10.19 -15.94
N GLY A 109 12.31 -10.82 -15.18
CA GLY A 109 11.85 -12.19 -15.39
C GLY A 109 10.48 -12.31 -16.05
N ARG A 110 9.87 -13.49 -15.90
CA ARG A 110 8.52 -13.79 -16.43
C ARG A 110 7.42 -12.93 -15.83
N HIS A 111 7.60 -12.46 -14.60
CA HIS A 111 6.62 -11.72 -13.82
C HIS A 111 7.04 -10.26 -13.66
N GLY A 112 6.08 -9.35 -13.86
CA GLY A 112 6.28 -7.90 -13.72
C GLY A 112 5.81 -7.37 -12.37
N ALA A 113 6.06 -6.08 -12.12
CA ALA A 113 5.67 -5.40 -10.88
C ALA A 113 4.15 -5.35 -10.69
N ASP A 114 3.37 -5.05 -11.73
CA ASP A 114 1.90 -4.96 -11.65
C ASP A 114 1.24 -6.32 -11.37
N GLU A 115 1.72 -7.39 -12.02
CA GLU A 115 1.25 -8.75 -11.74
C GLU A 115 1.57 -9.15 -10.30
N THR A 116 2.77 -8.80 -9.82
CA THR A 116 3.21 -9.06 -8.45
C THR A 116 2.38 -8.27 -7.43
N LEU A 117 2.06 -7.00 -7.71
CA LEU A 117 1.16 -6.18 -6.90
C LEU A 117 -0.20 -6.86 -6.75
N ASN A 118 -0.79 -7.30 -7.86
CA ASN A 118 -2.09 -7.96 -7.84
C ASN A 118 -2.08 -9.27 -7.04
N GLY A 119 -1.01 -10.06 -7.17
CA GLY A 119 -0.79 -11.25 -6.34
C GLY A 119 -0.71 -10.92 -4.85
N LEU A 120 0.14 -9.96 -4.48
CA LEU A 120 0.31 -9.52 -3.09
C LEU A 120 -1.02 -9.03 -2.47
N LEU A 121 -1.77 -8.19 -3.18
CA LEU A 121 -3.04 -7.65 -2.67
C LEU A 121 -4.11 -8.71 -2.54
N ARG A 122 -4.23 -9.63 -3.50
CA ARG A 122 -5.17 -10.76 -3.43
C ARG A 122 -4.83 -11.64 -2.24
N ASP A 123 -3.58 -12.04 -2.11
CA ASP A 123 -3.15 -12.98 -1.08
C ASP A 123 -3.22 -12.35 0.32
N PHE A 124 -2.89 -11.05 0.43
CA PHE A 124 -3.10 -10.28 1.66
C PHE A 124 -4.57 -10.22 2.07
N ALA A 125 -5.48 -9.95 1.13
CA ALA A 125 -6.91 -9.91 1.41
C ALA A 125 -7.45 -11.28 1.87
N VAL A 126 -7.07 -12.36 1.17
CA VAL A 126 -7.45 -13.73 1.54
C VAL A 126 -6.88 -14.12 2.90
N ALA A 127 -5.59 -13.86 3.13
CA ALA A 127 -4.94 -14.11 4.40
C ALA A 127 -5.61 -13.31 5.53
N SER A 128 -6.11 -12.10 5.26
CA SER A 128 -6.84 -11.26 6.21
C SER A 128 -8.28 -11.71 6.46
N GLY A 129 -8.84 -12.61 5.64
CA GLY A 129 -10.16 -13.22 5.85
C GLY A 129 -11.15 -13.10 4.70
N ASP A 130 -10.76 -12.47 3.60
CA ASP A 130 -11.65 -12.35 2.46
C ASP A 130 -11.79 -13.67 1.70
N ARG A 131 -12.89 -13.82 0.96
CA ARG A 131 -13.11 -14.98 0.11
C ARG A 131 -12.25 -14.87 -1.15
N PRO A 132 -11.55 -15.93 -1.59
CA PRO A 132 -10.65 -15.88 -2.76
C PRO A 132 -11.25 -15.22 -3.99
N GLN A 133 -12.45 -15.62 -4.43
CA GLN A 133 -13.06 -15.02 -5.63
C GLN A 133 -13.52 -13.57 -5.41
N ALA A 134 -13.84 -13.18 -4.17
CA ALA A 134 -14.23 -11.81 -3.85
C ALA A 134 -13.00 -10.89 -3.80
N ALA A 135 -11.90 -11.35 -3.21
CA ALA A 135 -10.62 -10.67 -3.21
C ALA A 135 -10.14 -10.43 -4.65
N GLU A 136 -10.13 -11.47 -5.48
CA GLU A 136 -9.71 -11.38 -6.89
C GLU A 136 -10.52 -10.34 -7.67
N ARG A 137 -11.86 -10.39 -7.61
CA ARG A 137 -12.71 -9.36 -8.24
C ARG A 137 -12.44 -7.96 -7.73
N SER A 138 -12.11 -7.81 -6.45
CA SER A 138 -11.87 -6.51 -5.84
C SER A 138 -10.54 -5.91 -6.30
N VAL A 139 -9.50 -6.75 -6.38
CA VAL A 139 -8.17 -6.36 -6.85
C VAL A 139 -8.19 -6.04 -8.35
N SER A 140 -8.83 -6.89 -9.18
CA SER A 140 -8.95 -6.61 -10.61
C SER A 140 -9.74 -5.35 -10.95
N ALA A 141 -10.65 -4.92 -10.07
CA ALA A 141 -11.40 -3.67 -10.23
C ALA A 141 -10.64 -2.43 -9.73
N ALA A 142 -9.45 -2.61 -9.18
CA ALA A 142 -8.59 -1.54 -8.68
C ALA A 142 -7.38 -1.27 -9.59
N SER A 143 -7.02 -2.24 -10.44
CA SER A 143 -5.99 -2.13 -11.49
C SER A 143 -6.47 -1.35 -12.71
#